data_AF-A0A0F9Y4P9-F1
#
_entry.id   AF-A0A0F9Y4P9-F1
#
_cell.length_a   1.000
_cell.length_b   1.000
_cell.length_c   1.000
_cell.angle_alpha   90.00
_cell.angle_beta   90.00
_cell.angle_gamma   90.00
#
_symmetry.space_group_name_H-M   'P 1'
#
loop_
_entity.id
_entity.type
_entity.pdbx_description
1 polymer ?
#
loop_
_entity_poly.entity_id
_entity_poly.type
_entity_poly.pdbx_seq_one_letter_code
_entity_poly.pdbx_strand_id
1 'polypeptide(L)'
;MITISTERGFVEVESWDEIESLPGFTDNLNATDNALEAIIGRYVFASKQHCGLSHCHTPHNKGYVVSTQTGLVTNIGTVCGKINFGVEFDQLTKVFERDRTAQLNREIVGSFLSQEERHSESLDKVLNEGGSAVYRNVQALITPSKGCPNAVAKLLSKMVRDQRHELIRVRQATMEERDTASVMGAGKASEEHIVEEVVGALSGIEILYSKNDLRDLLVLDLQAKFRELLELDIDTMEHRSLRDWSEWCQGFERKIERAEGIVAIGMRFLSPGNLEQISLVLDGDDDALYRKHLSQVRRLSLTTNQLDS
;
A
#
# COMPACT_ATOMS: atom_id res chain seq x y z
N MET A 1 -7.38 6.26 28.60
CA MET A 1 -8.40 6.26 27.52
C MET A 1 -9.42 5.21 27.88
N ILE A 2 -10.67 5.62 28.04
CA ILE A 2 -11.80 4.73 28.25
C ILE A 2 -12.72 4.85 27.05
N THR A 3 -13.22 3.73 26.55
CA THR A 3 -14.24 3.70 25.52
C THR A 3 -15.49 3.05 26.08
N ILE A 4 -16.63 3.73 26.01
CA ILE A 4 -17.93 3.24 26.50
C ILE A 4 -18.89 3.09 25.32
N SER A 5 -19.65 2.00 25.29
CA SER A 5 -20.78 1.81 24.38
C SER A 5 -22.00 2.58 24.88
N THR A 6 -22.56 3.42 24.02
CA THR A 6 -23.78 4.21 24.27
C THR A 6 -24.80 3.95 23.17
N GLU A 7 -26.01 4.49 23.32
CA GLU A 7 -27.04 4.45 22.27
C GLU A 7 -26.58 5.11 20.95
N ARG A 8 -25.60 6.01 21.00
CA ARG A 8 -25.04 6.71 19.84
C ARG A 8 -23.76 6.05 19.30
N GLY A 9 -23.41 4.87 19.80
CA GLY A 9 -22.15 4.18 19.50
C GLY A 9 -21.12 4.34 20.61
N PHE A 10 -19.86 4.08 20.29
CA PHE A 10 -18.74 4.18 21.20
C PHE A 10 -18.29 5.62 21.40
N VAL A 11 -18.09 6.02 22.66
CA VAL A 11 -17.57 7.34 23.05
C VAL A 11 -16.30 7.19 23.86
N GLU A 12 -15.35 8.10 23.67
CA GLU A 12 -14.21 8.21 24.57
C GLU A 12 -14.58 9.07 25.77
N VAL A 13 -14.25 8.59 26.97
CA VAL A 13 -14.34 9.38 28.21
C VAL A 13 -12.96 9.58 28.81
N GLU A 14 -12.76 10.75 29.40
CA GLU A 14 -11.45 11.23 29.84
C GLU A 14 -11.19 10.93 31.32
N SER A 15 -12.25 10.85 32.14
CA SER A 15 -12.15 10.69 33.59
C SER A 15 -12.75 9.38 34.10
N TRP A 16 -12.23 8.90 35.24
CA TRP A 16 -12.82 7.76 35.94
C TRP A 16 -14.14 8.13 36.63
N ASP A 17 -14.26 9.38 37.07
CA ASP A 17 -15.46 9.92 37.72
C ASP A 17 -16.71 9.76 36.81
N GLU A 18 -16.55 9.82 35.49
CA GLU A 18 -17.62 9.54 34.53
C GLU A 18 -18.10 8.08 34.57
N ILE A 19 -17.21 7.12 34.87
CA ILE A 19 -17.57 5.71 35.06
C ILE A 19 -18.31 5.51 36.37
N GLU A 20 -17.84 6.14 37.44
CA GLU A 20 -18.49 6.07 38.76
C GLU A 20 -19.86 6.75 38.76
N SER A 21 -20.05 7.72 37.87
CA SER A 21 -21.33 8.40 37.66
C SER A 21 -22.33 7.61 36.81
N LEU A 22 -21.94 6.45 36.26
CA LEU A 22 -22.86 5.62 35.48
C LEU A 22 -24.01 5.12 36.37
N PRO A 23 -25.27 5.19 35.90
CA PRO A 23 -26.40 4.62 36.63
C PRO A 23 -26.17 3.15 36.99
N GLY A 24 -26.35 2.81 38.27
CA GLY A 24 -26.15 1.45 38.77
C GLY A 24 -24.69 1.06 39.04
N PHE A 25 -23.74 2.00 38.94
CA PHE A 25 -22.34 1.72 39.26
C PHE A 25 -22.17 1.26 40.71
N THR A 26 -21.38 0.19 40.89
CA THR A 26 -20.96 -0.33 42.19
C THR A 26 -19.51 -0.80 42.13
N ASP A 27 -18.75 -0.50 43.16
CA ASP A 27 -17.38 -0.96 43.40
C ASP A 27 -17.34 -2.31 44.14
N ASN A 28 -18.49 -2.93 44.42
CA ASN A 28 -18.60 -4.09 45.30
C ASN A 28 -19.59 -5.15 44.78
N LEU A 29 -19.49 -5.50 43.49
CA LEU A 29 -20.35 -6.49 42.84
C LEU A 29 -20.06 -7.91 43.34
N ASN A 30 -21.10 -8.65 43.73
CA ASN A 30 -21.01 -10.09 43.96
C ASN A 30 -21.23 -10.86 42.65
N ALA A 31 -20.19 -11.53 42.15
CA ALA A 31 -20.25 -12.29 40.91
C ALA A 31 -21.06 -13.59 41.00
N THR A 32 -21.31 -14.14 42.20
CA THR A 32 -22.13 -15.36 42.33
C THR A 32 -23.62 -15.09 42.16
N ASP A 33 -24.04 -13.86 42.45
CA ASP A 33 -25.46 -13.50 42.53
C ASP A 33 -25.94 -12.75 41.27
N ASN A 34 -25.02 -12.44 40.35
CA ASN A 34 -25.30 -11.63 39.17
C ASN A 34 -24.72 -12.28 37.92
N ALA A 35 -25.52 -12.38 36.86
CA ALA A 35 -25.06 -12.76 35.53
C ALA A 35 -24.71 -11.50 34.72
N LEU A 36 -23.76 -11.64 33.80
CA LEU A 36 -23.41 -10.54 32.90
C LEU A 36 -24.54 -10.35 31.88
N GLU A 37 -24.75 -9.10 31.50
CA GLU A 37 -25.62 -8.74 30.38
C GLU A 37 -24.76 -8.31 29.19
N ALA A 38 -23.84 -7.35 29.41
CA ALA A 38 -22.99 -6.82 28.37
C ALA A 38 -21.65 -6.34 28.91
N ILE A 39 -20.66 -6.28 28.03
CA ILE A 39 -19.51 -5.40 28.21
C ILE A 39 -19.89 -4.08 27.58
N ILE A 40 -19.93 -3.03 28.40
CA ILE A 40 -20.34 -1.69 27.98
C ILE A 40 -19.15 -0.74 27.88
N GLY A 41 -17.95 -1.16 28.26
CA GLY A 41 -16.76 -0.32 28.08
C GLY A 41 -15.45 -1.04 28.25
N ARG A 42 -14.37 -0.39 27.82
CA ARG A 42 -12.97 -0.83 28.01
C ARG A 42 -12.14 0.35 28.46
N TYR A 43 -11.30 0.16 29.47
CA TYR A 43 -10.39 1.19 29.95
C TYR A 43 -8.93 0.73 29.92
N VAL A 44 -8.04 1.70 29.67
CA VAL A 44 -6.60 1.59 29.85
C VAL A 44 -6.10 2.90 30.48
N PHE A 45 -5.49 2.79 31.65
CA PHE A 45 -4.98 3.91 32.47
C PHE A 45 -3.52 3.75 32.86
N ALA A 46 -2.91 4.88 33.23
CA ALA A 46 -1.61 4.90 33.90
C ALA A 46 -1.76 4.61 35.41
N SER A 47 -2.79 5.17 36.05
CA SER A 47 -3.18 4.87 37.44
C SER A 47 -3.97 3.56 37.51
N LYS A 48 -3.82 2.83 38.62
CA LYS A 48 -4.56 1.58 38.83
C LYS A 48 -5.91 1.89 39.46
N GLN A 49 -6.95 1.25 38.93
CA GLN A 49 -8.29 1.24 39.51
C GLN A 49 -8.53 -0.08 40.23
N HIS A 50 -9.17 -0.03 41.40
CA HIS A 50 -9.55 -1.23 42.15
C HIS A 50 -10.61 -2.01 41.36
N CYS A 51 -10.49 -3.34 41.30
CA CYS A 51 -11.49 -4.19 40.69
C CYS A 51 -12.80 -4.11 41.49
N GLY A 52 -13.92 -3.82 40.84
CA GLY A 52 -15.22 -3.65 41.50
C GLY A 52 -15.90 -4.96 41.91
N LEU A 53 -15.17 -6.09 41.96
CA LEU A 53 -15.68 -7.34 42.50
C LEU A 53 -15.46 -7.38 44.00
N SER A 54 -16.50 -7.77 44.74
CA SER A 54 -16.54 -7.73 46.21
C SER A 54 -15.44 -8.52 46.91
N HIS A 55 -14.89 -9.54 46.26
CA HIS A 55 -13.85 -10.42 46.80
C HIS A 55 -12.46 -10.18 46.21
N CYS A 56 -12.33 -9.26 45.24
CA CYS A 56 -11.08 -9.05 44.52
C CYS A 56 -10.38 -7.77 44.96
N HIS A 57 -11.02 -6.61 44.73
CA HIS A 57 -10.48 -5.26 44.98
C HIS A 57 -9.04 -5.01 44.51
N THR A 58 -8.50 -5.87 43.65
CA THR A 58 -7.10 -5.84 43.25
C THR A 58 -6.90 -4.73 42.22
N PRO A 59 -5.96 -3.79 42.45
CA PRO A 59 -5.74 -2.69 41.50
C PRO A 59 -5.22 -3.17 40.15
N HIS A 60 -5.87 -2.76 39.07
CA HIS A 60 -5.43 -2.99 37.69
C HIS A 60 -5.55 -1.73 36.85
N ASN A 61 -4.69 -1.62 35.84
CA ASN A 61 -4.63 -0.45 34.96
C ASN A 61 -5.42 -0.63 33.66
N LYS A 62 -5.96 -1.83 33.40
CA LYS A 62 -6.79 -2.12 32.23
C LYS A 62 -7.85 -3.15 32.57
N GLY A 63 -8.98 -3.06 31.87
CA GLY A 63 -10.09 -3.96 32.05
C GLY A 63 -11.32 -3.47 31.30
N TYR A 64 -12.47 -3.98 31.73
CA TYR A 64 -13.76 -3.75 31.10
C TYR A 64 -14.75 -3.17 32.10
N VAL A 65 -15.68 -2.36 31.60
CA VAL A 65 -16.88 -1.96 32.32
C VAL A 65 -17.99 -2.89 31.87
N VAL A 66 -18.66 -3.54 32.81
CA VAL A 66 -19.68 -4.57 32.54
C VAL A 66 -21.00 -4.16 33.16
N SER A 67 -22.10 -4.46 32.46
CA SER A 67 -23.44 -4.43 33.03
C SER A 67 -23.89 -5.85 33.36
N THR A 68 -24.78 -5.94 34.35
CA THR A 68 -25.40 -7.18 34.79
C THR A 68 -26.89 -7.14 34.48
N GLN A 69 -27.52 -8.32 34.42
CA GLN A 69 -28.96 -8.42 34.13
C GLN A 69 -29.86 -7.74 35.19
N THR A 70 -29.30 -7.45 36.37
CA THR A 70 -29.98 -6.74 37.47
C THR A 70 -29.82 -5.20 37.37
N GLY A 71 -29.13 -4.70 36.34
CA GLY A 71 -28.88 -3.28 36.12
C GLY A 71 -27.67 -2.71 36.88
N LEU A 72 -26.90 -3.55 37.57
CA LEU A 72 -25.65 -3.12 38.21
C LEU A 72 -24.53 -3.00 37.17
N VAL A 73 -23.70 -1.99 37.33
CA VAL A 73 -22.52 -1.71 36.51
C VAL A 73 -21.28 -1.78 37.38
N THR A 74 -20.21 -2.39 36.88
CA THR A 74 -18.93 -2.40 37.61
C THR A 74 -17.74 -2.48 36.66
N ASN A 75 -16.55 -2.20 37.18
CA ASN A 75 -15.31 -2.41 36.47
C ASN A 75 -14.65 -3.73 36.87
N ILE A 76 -14.08 -4.43 35.90
CA ILE A 76 -13.46 -5.72 36.12
C ILE A 76 -12.22 -5.91 35.25
N GLY A 77 -11.14 -6.40 35.88
CA GLY A 77 -9.94 -6.81 35.16
C GLY A 77 -10.18 -8.05 34.30
N THR A 78 -9.44 -8.19 33.20
CA THR A 78 -9.58 -9.33 32.28
C THR A 78 -9.42 -10.69 32.98
N VAL A 79 -8.47 -10.80 33.91
CA VAL A 79 -8.24 -12.03 34.68
C VAL A 79 -9.42 -12.32 35.61
N CYS A 80 -9.90 -11.30 36.33
CA CYS A 80 -11.03 -11.43 37.23
C CYS A 80 -12.31 -11.82 36.48
N GLY A 81 -12.58 -11.19 35.33
CA GLY A 81 -13.74 -11.48 34.51
C GLY A 81 -13.76 -12.95 34.06
N LYS A 82 -12.63 -13.44 33.58
CA LYS A 82 -12.51 -14.84 33.17
C LYS A 82 -12.65 -15.84 34.32
N ILE A 83 -12.09 -15.53 35.48
CA ILE A 83 -12.19 -16.42 36.66
C ILE A 83 -13.64 -16.50 37.16
N ASN A 84 -14.35 -15.38 37.21
CA ASN A 84 -15.66 -15.30 37.85
C ASN A 84 -16.83 -15.62 36.89
N PHE A 85 -16.70 -15.28 35.61
CA PHE A 85 -17.79 -15.40 34.63
C PHE A 85 -17.44 -16.33 33.44
N GLY A 86 -16.19 -16.81 33.36
CA GLY A 86 -15.79 -17.86 32.44
C GLY A 86 -16.04 -17.54 30.97
N VAL A 87 -16.74 -18.46 30.30
CA VAL A 87 -16.98 -18.43 28.84
C VAL A 87 -17.86 -17.24 28.43
N GLU A 88 -18.82 -16.85 29.27
CA GLU A 88 -19.72 -15.72 29.00
C GLU A 88 -18.92 -14.42 28.84
N PHE A 89 -18.00 -14.15 29.77
CA PHE A 89 -17.13 -12.98 29.70
C PHE A 89 -16.24 -12.97 28.44
N ASP A 90 -15.65 -14.12 28.09
CA ASP A 90 -14.83 -14.26 26.88
C ASP A 90 -15.67 -14.02 25.60
N GLN A 91 -16.94 -14.42 25.57
CA GLN A 91 -17.86 -14.18 24.45
C GLN A 91 -18.26 -12.71 24.35
N LEU A 92 -18.71 -12.10 25.46
CA LEU A 92 -19.08 -10.68 25.50
C LEU A 92 -17.90 -9.77 25.15
N THR A 93 -16.69 -10.12 25.58
CA THR A 93 -15.45 -9.40 25.18
C THR A 93 -15.24 -9.44 23.68
N LYS A 94 -15.39 -10.61 23.05
CA LYS A 94 -15.24 -10.72 21.60
C LYS A 94 -16.26 -9.91 20.84
N VAL A 95 -17.53 -9.92 21.30
CA VAL A 95 -18.60 -9.11 20.69
C VAL A 95 -18.28 -7.63 20.82
N PHE A 96 -17.96 -7.15 22.03
CA PHE A 96 -17.61 -5.75 22.26
C PHE A 96 -16.43 -5.28 21.42
N GLU A 97 -15.32 -6.03 21.40
CA GLU A 97 -14.12 -5.65 20.63
C GLU A 97 -14.42 -5.63 19.13
N ARG A 98 -15.17 -6.63 18.63
CA ARG A 98 -15.60 -6.68 17.23
C ARG A 98 -16.44 -5.45 16.87
N ASP A 99 -17.41 -5.11 17.69
CA ASP A 99 -18.33 -4.00 17.41
C ASP A 99 -17.59 -2.65 17.51
N ARG A 100 -16.65 -2.51 18.46
CA ARG A 100 -15.78 -1.34 18.56
C ARG A 100 -14.88 -1.20 17.34
N THR A 101 -14.23 -2.28 16.91
CA THR A 101 -13.41 -2.27 15.69
C THR A 101 -14.25 -1.95 14.45
N ALA A 102 -15.48 -2.46 14.36
CA ALA A 102 -16.38 -2.11 13.28
C ALA A 102 -16.67 -0.61 13.27
N GLN A 103 -17.02 0.00 14.41
CA GLN A 103 -17.27 1.43 14.46
C GLN A 103 -16.04 2.25 14.04
N LEU A 104 -14.86 1.95 14.59
CA LEU A 104 -13.62 2.64 14.22
C LEU A 104 -13.33 2.53 12.72
N ASN A 105 -13.56 1.35 12.13
CA ASN A 105 -13.38 1.17 10.69
C ASN A 105 -14.40 1.99 9.90
N ARG A 106 -15.67 2.11 10.34
CA ARG A 106 -16.66 3.00 9.71
C ARG A 106 -16.23 4.46 9.77
N GLU A 107 -15.73 4.91 10.91
CA GLU A 107 -15.25 6.28 11.08
C GLU A 107 -14.07 6.59 10.14
N ILE A 108 -13.13 5.66 10.00
CA ILE A 108 -12.00 5.79 9.06
C ILE A 108 -12.50 5.89 7.62
N VAL A 109 -13.39 4.99 7.19
CA VAL A 109 -13.92 4.99 5.82
C VAL A 109 -14.80 6.23 5.58
N GLY A 110 -15.63 6.61 6.55
CA GLY A 110 -16.46 7.81 6.48
C GLY A 110 -15.63 9.10 6.41
N SER A 111 -14.56 9.20 7.19
CA SER A 111 -13.62 10.33 7.15
C SER A 111 -12.83 10.39 5.83
N PHE A 112 -12.61 9.25 5.19
CA PHE A 112 -12.01 9.17 3.87
C PHE A 112 -13.02 9.65 2.81
N LEU A 113 -14.26 9.17 2.84
CA LEU A 113 -15.32 9.62 1.93
C LEU A 113 -15.68 11.10 2.10
N SER A 114 -15.61 11.66 3.30
CA SER A 114 -15.82 13.10 3.50
C SER A 114 -14.77 13.98 2.80
N GLN A 115 -13.66 13.38 2.34
CA GLN A 115 -12.59 14.01 1.58
C GLN A 115 -12.54 13.51 0.13
N GLU A 116 -13.66 13.01 -0.40
CA GLU A 116 -13.77 12.46 -1.77
C GLU A 116 -13.13 13.37 -2.82
N GLU A 117 -13.51 14.66 -2.87
CA GLU A 117 -13.03 15.61 -3.87
C GLU A 117 -11.49 15.71 -3.85
N ARG A 118 -10.91 15.88 -2.66
CA ARG A 118 -9.45 15.93 -2.46
C ARG A 118 -8.76 14.66 -2.95
N HIS A 119 -9.32 13.49 -2.64
CA HIS A 119 -8.75 12.21 -3.06
C HIS A 119 -8.88 12.00 -4.57
N SER A 120 -9.99 12.41 -5.17
CA SER A 120 -10.19 12.41 -6.63
C SER A 120 -9.18 13.32 -7.33
N GLU A 121 -9.04 14.56 -6.87
CA GLU A 121 -8.08 15.53 -7.41
C GLU A 121 -6.65 14.99 -7.34
N SER A 122 -6.28 14.36 -6.22
CA SER A 122 -4.94 13.76 -6.06
C SER A 122 -4.70 12.62 -7.05
N LEU A 123 -5.69 11.77 -7.28
CA LEU A 123 -5.60 10.68 -8.26
C LEU A 123 -5.53 11.21 -9.70
N ASP A 124 -6.39 12.16 -10.04
CA ASP A 124 -6.45 12.78 -11.37
C ASP A 124 -5.15 13.52 -11.69
N LYS A 125 -4.58 14.21 -10.69
CA LYS A 125 -3.28 14.85 -10.82
C LYS A 125 -2.21 13.84 -11.25
N VAL A 126 -2.06 12.69 -10.59
CA VAL A 126 -1.04 11.69 -10.97
C VAL A 126 -1.31 11.11 -12.36
N LEU A 127 -2.58 10.88 -12.71
CA LEU A 127 -2.96 10.37 -14.03
C LEU A 127 -2.62 11.36 -15.16
N ASN A 128 -2.88 12.64 -14.94
CA ASN A 128 -2.73 13.73 -15.92
C ASN A 128 -1.29 14.26 -15.98
N GLU A 129 -0.58 14.34 -14.86
CA GLU A 129 0.82 14.81 -14.81
C GLU A 129 1.83 13.80 -15.36
N GLY A 130 1.37 12.65 -15.87
CA GLY A 130 2.20 11.78 -16.69
C GLY A 130 1.97 10.30 -16.47
N GLY A 131 1.19 9.86 -15.47
CA GLY A 131 0.94 8.44 -15.23
C GLY A 131 0.43 7.70 -16.47
N SER A 132 -0.58 8.25 -17.12
CA SER A 132 -1.15 7.68 -18.35
C SER A 132 -0.16 7.68 -19.52
N ALA A 133 0.61 8.76 -19.67
CA ALA A 133 1.58 8.91 -20.75
C ALA A 133 2.79 7.97 -20.57
N VAL A 134 3.32 7.88 -19.34
CA VAL A 134 4.41 7.00 -18.96
C VAL A 134 4.03 5.56 -19.23
N TYR A 135 2.89 5.09 -18.71
CA TYR A 135 2.45 3.71 -18.94
C TYR A 135 2.31 3.41 -20.44
N ARG A 136 1.65 4.29 -21.20
CA ARG A 136 1.46 4.12 -22.65
C ARG A 136 2.78 3.99 -23.40
N ASN A 137 3.73 4.88 -23.11
CA ASN A 137 5.01 4.95 -23.81
C ASN A 137 5.95 3.81 -23.40
N VAL A 138 5.97 3.41 -22.12
CA VAL A 138 6.67 2.21 -21.67
C VAL A 138 6.13 0.98 -22.39
N GLN A 139 4.80 0.81 -22.44
CA GLN A 139 4.19 -0.32 -23.13
C GLN A 139 4.51 -0.35 -24.62
N ALA A 140 4.66 0.82 -25.27
CA ALA A 140 5.06 0.89 -26.68
C ALA A 140 6.47 0.34 -26.94
N LEU A 141 7.38 0.42 -25.96
CA LEU A 141 8.75 -0.10 -26.05
C LEU A 141 8.85 -1.60 -25.79
N ILE A 142 8.04 -2.13 -24.87
CA ILE A 142 8.15 -3.54 -24.44
C ILE A 142 7.15 -4.48 -25.12
N THR A 143 6.13 -3.96 -25.80
CA THR A 143 5.13 -4.78 -26.49
C THR A 143 5.48 -4.92 -27.97
N PRO A 144 5.81 -6.14 -28.47
CA PRO A 144 6.16 -6.40 -29.87
C PRO A 144 5.18 -5.85 -30.91
N SER A 145 3.88 -5.84 -30.59
CA SER A 145 2.82 -5.41 -31.51
C SER A 145 2.70 -3.89 -31.68
N LYS A 146 3.47 -3.09 -30.93
CA LYS A 146 3.38 -1.62 -30.94
C LYS A 146 4.45 -0.93 -31.78
N GLY A 147 5.14 -1.68 -32.64
CA GLY A 147 6.05 -1.15 -33.66
C GLY A 147 7.47 -0.85 -33.18
N CYS A 148 7.81 -1.13 -31.92
CA CYS A 148 9.19 -1.14 -31.46
C CYS A 148 9.88 -2.46 -31.91
N PRO A 149 11.14 -2.44 -32.37
CA PRO A 149 11.84 -3.66 -32.74
C PRO A 149 11.93 -4.68 -31.61
N ASN A 150 11.75 -5.96 -31.94
CA ASN A 150 11.83 -7.04 -30.95
C ASN A 150 13.18 -7.13 -30.24
N ALA A 151 14.27 -6.69 -30.89
CA ALA A 151 15.58 -6.61 -30.28
C ALA A 151 15.59 -5.69 -29.04
N VAL A 152 14.88 -4.56 -29.10
CA VAL A 152 14.76 -3.61 -27.97
C VAL A 152 13.99 -4.24 -26.82
N ALA A 153 12.83 -4.83 -27.10
CA ALA A 153 12.03 -5.50 -26.06
C ALA A 153 12.81 -6.65 -25.37
N LYS A 154 13.59 -7.42 -26.14
CA LYS A 154 14.47 -8.48 -25.61
C LYS A 154 15.62 -7.92 -24.78
N LEU A 155 16.26 -6.84 -25.23
CA LEU A 155 17.32 -6.14 -24.51
C LEU A 155 16.82 -5.67 -23.15
N LEU A 156 15.72 -4.91 -23.14
CA LEU A 156 15.11 -4.40 -21.90
C LEU A 156 14.68 -5.53 -20.96
N SER A 157 14.08 -6.59 -21.50
CA SER A 157 13.71 -7.78 -20.70
C SER A 157 14.91 -8.47 -20.06
N LYS A 158 16.05 -8.55 -20.79
CA LYS A 158 17.30 -9.09 -20.25
C LYS A 158 17.85 -8.20 -19.15
N MET A 159 17.90 -6.89 -19.36
CA MET A 159 18.39 -5.93 -18.37
C MET A 159 17.56 -5.96 -17.07
N VAL A 160 16.23 -6.04 -17.19
CA VAL A 160 15.32 -6.17 -16.04
C VAL A 160 15.57 -7.45 -15.26
N ARG A 161 15.69 -8.59 -15.94
CA ARG A 161 15.95 -9.88 -15.31
C ARG A 161 17.29 -9.88 -14.57
N ASP A 162 18.30 -9.29 -15.19
CA ASP A 162 19.65 -9.27 -14.65
C ASP A 162 19.87 -8.12 -13.63
N GLN A 163 18.86 -7.27 -13.42
CA GLN A 163 18.90 -6.06 -12.58
C GLN A 163 20.07 -5.12 -12.92
N ARG A 164 20.36 -5.00 -14.22
CA ARG A 164 21.43 -4.14 -14.73
C ARG A 164 20.84 -2.92 -15.43
N HIS A 165 21.53 -1.79 -15.29
CA HIS A 165 21.21 -0.54 -15.99
C HIS A 165 22.21 -0.22 -17.11
N GLU A 166 23.35 -0.91 -17.15
CA GLU A 166 24.43 -0.68 -18.14
C GLU A 166 24.09 -1.30 -19.50
N LEU A 167 24.37 -0.55 -20.56
CA LEU A 167 24.30 -1.00 -21.94
C LEU A 167 25.67 -1.54 -22.35
N ILE A 168 25.70 -2.82 -22.72
CA ILE A 168 26.92 -3.52 -23.10
C ILE A 168 26.90 -3.76 -24.60
N ARG A 169 27.93 -3.26 -25.29
CA ARG A 169 28.20 -3.56 -26.69
C ARG A 169 29.24 -4.66 -26.77
N VAL A 170 28.98 -5.62 -27.65
CA VAL A 170 29.86 -6.75 -27.90
C VAL A 170 30.69 -6.44 -29.15
N ARG A 171 32.02 -6.42 -29.04
CA ARG A 171 32.93 -6.18 -30.18
C ARG A 171 34.08 -7.18 -30.21
N GLN A 172 34.74 -7.28 -31.36
CA GLN A 172 35.99 -8.02 -31.45
C GLN A 172 37.10 -7.33 -30.64
N ALA A 173 37.90 -8.15 -29.96
CA ALA A 173 39.05 -7.70 -29.20
C ALA A 173 40.11 -7.07 -30.11
N THR A 174 40.68 -5.95 -29.67
CA THR A 174 41.82 -5.34 -30.35
C THR A 174 43.03 -6.29 -30.32
N MET A 175 44.04 -6.01 -31.15
CA MET A 175 45.27 -6.78 -31.16
C MET A 175 45.97 -6.74 -29.78
N GLU A 176 45.99 -5.57 -29.13
CA GLU A 176 46.56 -5.39 -27.80
C GLU A 176 45.79 -6.13 -26.69
N GLU A 177 44.46 -6.14 -26.75
CA GLU A 177 43.60 -6.90 -25.82
C GLU A 177 43.81 -8.42 -25.99
N ARG A 178 43.97 -8.89 -27.24
CA ARG A 178 44.29 -10.29 -27.56
C ARG A 178 45.67 -10.69 -27.05
N ASP A 179 46.67 -9.84 -27.27
CA ASP A 179 48.03 -10.10 -26.81
C ASP A 179 48.09 -10.17 -25.28
N THR A 180 47.38 -9.27 -24.58
CA THR A 180 47.29 -9.27 -23.12
C THR A 180 46.59 -10.53 -22.59
N ALA A 181 45.47 -10.95 -23.20
CA ALA A 181 44.75 -12.16 -22.81
C ALA A 181 45.58 -13.45 -23.03
N SER A 182 46.34 -13.49 -24.12
CA SER A 182 47.27 -14.59 -24.45
C SER A 182 48.39 -14.71 -23.41
N VAL A 183 48.92 -13.58 -22.92
CA VAL A 183 49.94 -13.53 -21.86
C VAL A 183 49.39 -13.97 -20.50
N MET A 184 48.11 -13.68 -20.20
CA MET A 184 47.45 -14.04 -18.94
C MET A 184 47.03 -15.51 -18.82
N GLY A 185 47.35 -16.37 -19.79
CA GLY A 185 47.15 -17.82 -19.69
C GLY A 185 45.73 -18.32 -20.03
N ALA A 186 44.86 -17.45 -20.53
CA ALA A 186 43.69 -17.89 -21.28
C ALA A 186 44.20 -18.42 -22.63
N GLY A 187 44.41 -19.74 -22.73
CA GLY A 187 45.10 -20.38 -23.86
C GLY A 187 44.63 -19.89 -25.22
N LYS A 188 45.56 -19.78 -26.19
CA LYS A 188 45.38 -19.31 -27.59
C LYS A 188 44.08 -18.53 -27.76
N ALA A 189 44.07 -17.24 -27.40
CA ALA A 189 42.97 -16.35 -27.69
C ALA A 189 42.56 -16.56 -29.16
N SER A 190 41.40 -17.18 -29.39
CA SER A 190 40.95 -17.46 -30.75
C SER A 190 40.80 -16.14 -31.50
N GLU A 191 40.85 -16.16 -32.82
CA GLU A 191 40.58 -14.97 -33.65
C GLU A 191 39.19 -14.35 -33.38
N GLU A 192 38.34 -15.06 -32.63
CA GLU A 192 37.01 -14.66 -32.19
C GLU A 192 36.98 -14.16 -30.73
N HIS A 193 38.08 -13.67 -30.15
CA HIS A 193 38.02 -13.10 -28.80
C HIS A 193 37.08 -11.88 -28.78
N ILE A 194 36.06 -11.96 -27.94
CA ILE A 194 34.99 -10.98 -27.82
C ILE A 194 35.21 -10.15 -26.54
N VAL A 195 35.10 -8.83 -26.66
CA VAL A 195 35.15 -7.89 -25.53
C VAL A 195 33.77 -7.26 -25.34
N GLU A 196 33.31 -7.28 -24.09
CA GLU A 196 32.13 -6.57 -23.63
C GLU A 196 32.54 -5.15 -23.19
N GLU A 197 31.96 -4.14 -23.82
CA GLU A 197 32.24 -2.73 -23.55
C GLU A 197 30.97 -2.03 -23.06
N VAL A 198 31.05 -1.33 -21.92
CA VAL A 198 29.94 -0.51 -21.42
C VAL A 198 29.89 0.78 -22.24
N VAL A 199 28.83 0.95 -23.02
CA VAL A 199 28.65 2.10 -23.92
C VAL A 199 27.63 3.11 -23.42
N GLY A 200 26.93 2.82 -22.33
CA GLY A 200 25.94 3.70 -21.74
C GLY A 200 25.24 3.09 -20.53
N ALA A 201 24.29 3.84 -19.97
CA ALA A 201 23.46 3.40 -18.85
C ALA A 201 22.05 3.99 -18.96
N LEU A 202 21.04 3.11 -18.85
CA LEU A 202 19.64 3.50 -18.83
C LEU A 202 19.22 3.89 -17.41
N SER A 203 18.96 5.18 -17.24
CA SER A 203 18.34 5.69 -16.03
C SER A 203 16.87 5.28 -15.96
N GLY A 204 16.37 4.89 -14.78
CA GLY A 204 14.94 4.66 -14.55
C GLY A 204 14.41 3.33 -15.08
N ILE A 205 15.28 2.35 -15.39
CA ILE A 205 14.86 1.02 -15.88
C ILE A 205 13.94 0.28 -14.91
N GLU A 206 13.93 0.68 -13.64
CA GLU A 206 13.06 0.14 -12.60
C GLU A 206 11.57 0.32 -12.93
N ILE A 207 11.20 1.24 -13.83
CA ILE A 207 9.80 1.37 -14.31
C ILE A 207 9.28 0.09 -14.96
N LEU A 208 10.19 -0.75 -15.49
CA LEU A 208 9.86 -2.01 -16.14
C LEU A 208 9.71 -3.17 -15.14
N TYR A 209 9.99 -2.95 -13.86
CA TYR A 209 9.81 -3.98 -12.84
C TYR A 209 8.32 -4.21 -12.58
N SER A 210 7.91 -5.47 -12.41
CA SER A 210 6.50 -5.83 -12.15
C SER A 210 5.92 -5.12 -10.94
N LYS A 211 6.73 -4.89 -9.89
CA LYS A 211 6.32 -4.12 -8.71
C LYS A 211 6.02 -2.64 -8.99
N ASN A 212 6.36 -2.11 -10.17
CA ASN A 212 6.16 -0.73 -10.56
C ASN A 212 5.13 -0.60 -11.68
N ASP A 213 4.28 -1.62 -11.88
CA ASP A 213 3.22 -1.56 -12.88
C ASP A 213 2.19 -0.47 -12.53
N LEU A 214 2.19 0.59 -13.33
CA LEU A 214 1.30 1.74 -13.17
C LEU A 214 -0.17 1.39 -13.45
N ARG A 215 -0.48 0.40 -14.30
CA ARG A 215 -1.87 0.00 -14.53
C ARG A 215 -2.43 -0.72 -13.32
N ASP A 216 -1.66 -1.63 -12.74
CA ASP A 216 -2.09 -2.34 -11.53
C ASP A 216 -2.31 -1.35 -10.38
N LEU A 217 -1.40 -0.38 -10.20
CA LEU A 217 -1.50 0.60 -9.13
C LEU A 217 -2.57 1.67 -9.37
N LEU A 218 -2.53 2.38 -10.50
CA LEU A 218 -3.42 3.52 -10.74
C LEU A 218 -4.82 3.10 -11.18
N VAL A 219 -4.93 2.09 -12.05
CA VAL A 219 -6.22 1.73 -12.67
C VAL A 219 -6.93 0.65 -11.86
N LEU A 220 -6.26 -0.48 -11.61
CA LEU A 220 -6.89 -1.64 -10.97
C LEU A 220 -7.02 -1.51 -9.45
N ASP A 221 -6.07 -0.86 -8.77
CA ASP A 221 -6.15 -0.64 -7.33
C ASP A 221 -6.76 0.72 -6.99
N LEU A 222 -6.12 1.84 -7.36
CA LEU A 222 -6.59 3.17 -6.93
C LEU A 222 -7.93 3.56 -7.56
N GLN A 223 -8.01 3.67 -8.89
CA GLN A 223 -9.21 4.17 -9.57
C GLN A 223 -10.41 3.22 -9.43
N ALA A 224 -10.22 1.92 -9.66
CA ALA A 224 -11.31 0.96 -9.58
C ALA A 224 -11.88 0.84 -8.17
N LYS A 225 -11.03 0.73 -7.13
CA LYS A 225 -11.51 0.61 -5.76
C LYS A 225 -12.05 1.92 -5.21
N PHE A 226 -11.50 3.07 -5.61
CA PHE A 226 -12.08 4.35 -5.21
C PHE A 226 -13.51 4.47 -5.71
N ARG A 227 -13.77 4.11 -6.99
CA ARG A 227 -15.12 4.08 -7.55
C ARG A 227 -16.02 3.08 -6.84
N GLU A 228 -15.52 1.85 -6.63
CA GLU A 228 -16.27 0.82 -5.91
C GLU A 228 -16.67 1.31 -4.51
N LEU A 229 -15.76 1.97 -3.78
CA LEU A 229 -16.02 2.49 -2.44
C LEU A 229 -17.14 3.55 -2.42
N LEU A 230 -17.22 4.42 -3.42
CA LEU A 230 -18.25 5.47 -3.52
C LEU A 230 -19.65 4.90 -3.72
N GLU A 231 -19.77 3.69 -4.25
CA GLU A 231 -21.05 3.03 -4.49
C GLU A 231 -21.52 2.19 -3.28
N LEU A 232 -20.67 2.02 -2.25
CA LEU A 232 -20.97 1.20 -1.08
C LEU A 232 -21.71 1.97 0.01
N ASP A 233 -22.66 1.29 0.64
CA ASP A 233 -23.30 1.75 1.87
C ASP A 233 -22.52 1.25 3.09
N ILE A 234 -21.75 2.15 3.72
CA ILE A 234 -20.86 1.85 4.85
C ILE A 234 -21.62 1.35 6.08
N ASP A 235 -22.86 1.78 6.27
CA ASP A 235 -23.61 1.47 7.49
C ASP A 235 -24.00 -0.01 7.53
N THR A 236 -24.25 -0.60 6.37
CA THR A 236 -24.71 -1.99 6.22
C THR A 236 -23.60 -3.01 5.93
N MET A 237 -22.34 -2.56 5.80
CA MET A 237 -21.22 -3.45 5.44
C MET A 237 -20.92 -4.51 6.49
N GLU A 238 -20.54 -5.70 6.02
CA GLU A 238 -20.00 -6.76 6.88
C GLU A 238 -18.64 -6.33 7.47
N HIS A 239 -18.39 -6.72 8.72
CA HIS A 239 -17.16 -6.42 9.46
C HIS A 239 -15.87 -6.73 8.67
N ARG A 240 -15.82 -7.85 7.94
CA ARG A 240 -14.63 -8.22 7.17
C ARG A 240 -14.37 -7.23 6.05
N SER A 241 -15.38 -6.96 5.22
CA SER A 241 -15.29 -6.00 4.12
C SER A 241 -14.91 -4.62 4.64
N LEU A 242 -15.56 -4.18 5.72
CA LEU A 242 -15.28 -2.90 6.33
C LEU A 242 -13.83 -2.74 6.82
N ARG A 243 -13.25 -3.80 7.39
CA ARG A 243 -11.83 -3.82 7.76
C ARG A 243 -10.92 -3.69 6.54
N ASP A 244 -11.18 -4.47 5.50
CA ASP A 244 -10.35 -4.48 4.29
C ASP A 244 -10.41 -3.10 3.58
N TRP A 245 -11.56 -2.42 3.60
CA TRP A 245 -11.70 -1.04 3.12
C TRP A 245 -11.02 -0.01 4.01
N SER A 246 -11.15 -0.13 5.33
CA SER A 246 -10.43 0.74 6.29
C SER A 246 -8.91 0.66 6.09
N GLU A 247 -8.37 -0.54 5.91
CA GLU A 247 -6.95 -0.75 5.60
C GLU A 247 -6.56 -0.11 4.26
N TRP A 248 -7.41 -0.23 3.24
CA TRP A 248 -7.17 0.39 1.95
C TRP A 248 -7.18 1.93 2.03
N CYS A 249 -8.17 2.54 2.69
CA CYS A 249 -8.27 3.99 2.91
C CYS A 249 -7.02 4.54 3.62
N GLN A 250 -6.55 3.88 4.70
CA GLN A 250 -5.32 4.25 5.41
C GLN A 250 -4.05 4.09 4.55
N GLY A 251 -4.12 3.29 3.48
CA GLY A 251 -3.02 3.09 2.54
C GLY A 251 -3.05 4.05 1.35
N PHE A 252 -4.14 4.79 1.13
CA PHE A 252 -4.39 5.53 -0.11
C PHE A 252 -3.30 6.57 -0.42
N GLU A 253 -3.02 7.48 0.51
CA GLU A 253 -2.01 8.55 0.32
C GLU A 253 -0.63 7.98 0.01
N ARG A 254 -0.20 6.94 0.73
CA ARG A 254 1.07 6.25 0.46
C ARG A 254 1.13 5.61 -0.92
N LYS A 255 -0.01 5.15 -1.45
CA LYS A 255 -0.10 4.62 -2.82
C LYS A 255 -0.01 5.73 -3.86
N ILE A 256 -0.60 6.90 -3.60
CA ILE A 256 -0.47 8.09 -4.44
C ILE A 256 1.00 8.53 -4.50
N GLU A 257 1.66 8.73 -3.36
CA GLU A 257 3.09 9.09 -3.29
C GLU A 257 3.97 8.08 -4.04
N ARG A 258 3.68 6.78 -3.87
CA ARG A 258 4.37 5.72 -4.60
C ARG A 258 4.14 5.84 -6.11
N ALA A 259 2.91 6.12 -6.54
CA ALA A 259 2.60 6.30 -7.95
C ALA A 259 3.36 7.50 -8.53
N GLU A 260 3.38 8.65 -7.85
CA GLU A 260 4.18 9.82 -8.24
C GLU A 260 5.66 9.47 -8.40
N GLY A 261 6.23 8.72 -7.44
CA GLY A 261 7.60 8.24 -7.51
C GLY A 261 7.87 7.35 -8.74
N ILE A 262 6.95 6.43 -9.05
CA ILE A 262 7.04 5.57 -10.24
C ILE A 262 6.92 6.40 -11.52
N VAL A 263 6.01 7.37 -11.57
CA VAL A 263 5.86 8.28 -12.71
C VAL A 263 7.17 9.05 -12.93
N ALA A 264 7.79 9.58 -11.88
CA ALA A 264 9.07 10.28 -11.99
C ALA A 264 10.20 9.37 -12.51
N ILE A 265 10.26 8.10 -12.08
CA ILE A 265 11.19 7.10 -12.63
C ILE A 265 10.93 6.91 -14.13
N GLY A 266 9.66 6.74 -14.51
CA GLY A 266 9.25 6.55 -15.90
C GLY A 266 9.57 7.76 -16.79
N MET A 267 9.38 8.98 -16.30
CA MET A 267 9.76 10.20 -17.03
C MET A 267 11.26 10.26 -17.30
N ARG A 268 12.10 9.89 -16.31
CA ARG A 268 13.57 9.80 -16.51
C ARG A 268 13.91 8.74 -17.55
N PHE A 269 13.29 7.56 -17.46
CA PHE A 269 13.49 6.47 -18.40
C PHE A 269 13.14 6.85 -19.84
N LEU A 270 11.99 7.50 -20.02
CA LEU A 270 11.46 7.91 -21.32
C LEU A 270 12.10 9.19 -21.87
N SER A 271 13.05 9.79 -21.16
CA SER A 271 13.70 11.01 -21.64
C SER A 271 14.41 10.77 -22.98
N PRO A 272 14.37 11.74 -23.91
CA PRO A 272 14.94 11.60 -25.26
C PRO A 272 16.38 11.08 -25.27
N GLY A 273 17.26 11.68 -24.47
CA GLY A 273 18.66 11.29 -24.40
C GLY A 273 18.88 9.91 -23.76
N ASN A 274 18.01 9.49 -22.85
CA ASN A 274 18.11 8.17 -22.23
C ASN A 274 17.72 7.06 -23.22
N LEU A 275 16.64 7.24 -23.96
CA LEU A 275 16.20 6.28 -24.98
C LEU A 275 17.16 6.21 -26.18
N GLU A 276 17.77 7.33 -26.57
CA GLU A 276 18.76 7.36 -27.66
C GLU A 276 20.00 6.50 -27.36
N GLN A 277 20.33 6.24 -26.09
CA GLN A 277 21.45 5.35 -25.74
C GLN A 277 21.22 3.91 -26.22
N ILE A 278 19.96 3.45 -26.35
CA ILE A 278 19.65 2.09 -26.82
C ILE A 278 20.20 1.87 -28.24
N SER A 279 20.21 2.90 -29.08
CA SER A 279 20.79 2.84 -30.43
C SER A 279 22.28 2.47 -30.45
N LEU A 280 23.02 2.65 -29.35
CA LEU A 280 24.45 2.33 -29.27
C LEU A 280 24.75 0.82 -29.28
N VAL A 281 23.74 0.00 -28.96
CA VAL A 281 23.86 -1.46 -28.87
C VAL A 281 22.98 -2.21 -29.87
N LEU A 282 22.28 -1.50 -30.76
CA LEU A 282 21.47 -2.09 -31.82
C LEU A 282 22.27 -2.24 -33.13
N ASP A 283 21.94 -3.27 -33.88
CA ASP A 283 22.45 -3.48 -35.24
C ASP A 283 21.70 -2.58 -36.25
N GLY A 284 22.29 -2.33 -37.43
CA GLY A 284 21.84 -1.28 -38.35
C GLY A 284 20.36 -1.31 -38.75
N ASP A 285 19.78 -2.49 -39.01
CA ASP A 285 18.36 -2.62 -39.37
C ASP A 285 17.44 -2.35 -38.17
N ASP A 286 17.78 -2.87 -37.00
CA ASP A 286 17.02 -2.66 -35.76
C ASP A 286 17.16 -1.21 -35.26
N ASP A 287 18.34 -0.58 -35.40
CA ASP A 287 18.55 0.83 -35.07
C ASP A 287 17.71 1.75 -35.95
N ALA A 288 17.69 1.50 -37.27
CA ALA A 288 16.88 2.29 -38.20
C ALA A 288 15.39 2.21 -37.87
N LEU A 289 14.87 1.01 -37.56
CA LEU A 289 13.48 0.81 -37.14
C LEU A 289 13.21 1.48 -35.78
N TYR A 290 14.13 1.38 -34.84
CA TYR A 290 13.99 1.97 -33.51
C TYR A 290 13.97 3.50 -33.56
N ARG A 291 14.88 4.14 -34.31
CA ARG A 291 14.90 5.59 -34.51
C ARG A 291 13.61 6.08 -35.16
N LYS A 292 13.10 5.34 -36.16
CA LYS A 292 11.79 5.63 -36.77
C LYS A 292 10.67 5.57 -35.73
N HIS A 293 10.65 4.54 -34.90
CA HIS A 293 9.67 4.39 -33.81
C HIS A 293 9.75 5.58 -32.82
N LEU A 294 10.94 5.94 -32.35
CA LEU A 294 11.13 7.09 -31.45
C LEU A 294 10.61 8.40 -32.07
N SER A 295 10.85 8.62 -33.36
CA SER A 295 10.35 9.81 -34.05
C SER A 295 8.81 9.88 -34.11
N GLN A 296 8.14 8.73 -34.22
CA GLN A 296 6.68 8.63 -34.24
C GLN A 296 6.08 8.87 -32.84
N VAL A 297 6.69 8.29 -31.80
CA VAL A 297 6.27 8.49 -30.40
C VAL A 297 6.44 9.95 -29.96
N ARG A 298 7.54 10.60 -30.36
CA ARG A 298 7.77 12.04 -30.09
C ARG A 298 6.70 12.93 -30.75
N ARG A 299 6.30 12.63 -31.99
CA ARG A 299 5.24 13.38 -32.68
C ARG A 299 3.87 13.23 -32.01
N LEU A 300 3.53 12.01 -31.60
CA LEU A 300 2.24 11.74 -30.92
C LEU A 300 2.17 12.39 -29.54
N SER A 301 3.29 12.45 -28.81
CA SER A 301 3.35 13.09 -27.49
C SER A 301 3.18 14.62 -27.58
N LEU A 302 3.59 15.24 -28.70
CA LEU A 302 3.42 16.68 -28.93
C LEU A 302 1.99 17.08 -29.36
N THR A 303 1.26 16.20 -30.05
CA THR A 303 -0.13 16.48 -30.47
C THR A 303 -1.16 16.25 -29.37
N THR A 304 -0.84 15.45 -28.34
CA THR A 304 -1.78 15.23 -27.22
C THR A 304 -1.82 16.44 -26.27
N ASN A 305 -0.72 17.21 -26.16
CA ASN A 305 -0.67 18.45 -25.37
C ASN A 305 -1.34 19.67 -26.05
N GLN A 306 -1.90 19.53 -27.26
CA GLN A 306 -2.57 20.62 -27.98
C GLN A 306 -4.09 20.45 -28.09
N LEU A 307 -4.67 19.40 -27.51
CA LEU A 307 -6.11 19.15 -27.56
C LEU A 307 -6.84 19.34 -26.22
N ASP A 308 -6.10 19.62 -25.14
CA ASP A 308 -6.64 19.88 -23.80
C ASP A 308 -6.35 21.32 -23.31
N SER A 309 -6.21 22.28 -24.24
CA SER A 309 -6.12 23.72 -23.95
C SER A 309 -7.32 24.48 -24.47
#